data_AF-A0A940DUS4-F1
#
_entry.id   AF-A0A940DUS4-F1
#
_cell.length_a   1.000
_cell.length_b   1.000
_cell.length_c   1.000
_cell.angle_alpha   90.00
_cell.angle_beta   90.00
_cell.angle_gamma   90.00
#
_symmetry.space_group_name_H-M   'P 1'
#
loop_
_entity.id
_entity.type
_entity.pdbx_description
1 polymer ?
#
loop_
_entity_poly.entity_id
_entity_poly.type
_entity_poly.pdbx_seq_one_letter_code
_entity_poly.pdbx_strand_id
1 'polypeptide(L)'
;WDIVVAGQRVQVIKDTEAGGKGTLQFGTEVISAADGSIAALLGASPGASTAVHVMLEVLEKCFPQHMKEWEPKIKDMIPSYGVSLMEHPELFQEIHTSTAKSLGLNENEIVCC
;
A
#
# COMPACT_ATOMS: atom_id res chain seq x y z
N TRP A 1 -6.04 -16.68 -19.52
CA TRP A 1 -5.77 -15.25 -19.71
C TRP A 1 -6.65 -14.80 -20.85
N ASP A 2 -7.62 -13.95 -20.56
CA ASP A 2 -8.58 -13.48 -21.56
C ASP A 2 -8.29 -12.01 -21.88
N ILE A 3 -8.30 -11.68 -23.18
CA ILE A 3 -8.14 -10.31 -23.64
C ILE A 3 -9.46 -9.60 -23.45
N VAL A 4 -9.49 -8.63 -22.54
CA VAL A 4 -10.62 -7.74 -22.32
C VAL A 4 -10.32 -6.37 -22.90
N VAL A 5 -11.35 -5.70 -23.43
CA VAL A 5 -11.24 -4.30 -23.88
C VAL A 5 -10.86 -3.46 -22.66
N ALA A 6 -9.72 -2.75 -22.73
CA ALA A 6 -9.29 -1.86 -21.66
C ALA A 6 -10.37 -0.79 -21.42
N GLY A 7 -10.91 -0.76 -20.21
CA GLY A 7 -12.15 -0.05 -19.86
C GLY A 7 -12.10 1.47 -20.02
N GLN A 8 -13.28 2.09 -19.86
CA GLN A 8 -13.45 3.54 -19.84
C GLN A 8 -12.65 4.19 -18.71
N ARG A 9 -12.08 5.38 -18.98
CA ARG A 9 -11.45 6.20 -17.94
C ARG A 9 -12.52 6.72 -17.01
N VAL A 10 -12.41 6.38 -15.72
CA VAL A 10 -13.33 6.82 -14.67
C VAL A 10 -12.59 7.80 -13.77
N GLN A 11 -13.23 8.91 -13.43
CA GLN A 11 -12.71 9.89 -12.49
C GLN A 11 -13.66 9.99 -11.30
N VAL A 12 -13.12 9.85 -10.09
CA VAL A 12 -13.93 9.84 -8.86
C VAL A 12 -14.25 11.28 -8.45
N ILE A 13 -15.53 11.56 -8.27
CA ILE A 13 -16.06 12.83 -7.74
C ILE A 13 -16.78 12.53 -6.43
N LYS A 14 -16.36 13.16 -5.34
CA LYS A 14 -17.05 13.08 -4.04
C LYS A 14 -17.71 14.41 -3.70
N ASP A 15 -18.86 14.34 -3.02
CA ASP A 15 -19.50 15.54 -2.49
C ASP A 15 -18.62 16.20 -1.42
N THR A 16 -18.66 17.52 -1.36
CA THR A 16 -18.01 18.27 -0.28
C THR A 16 -18.85 18.19 0.99
N GLU A 17 -18.21 18.18 2.17
CA GLU A 17 -18.90 18.24 3.47
C GLU A 17 -19.85 19.45 3.59
N ALA A 18 -19.60 20.52 2.82
CA ALA A 18 -20.41 21.73 2.76
C ALA A 18 -21.51 21.71 1.67
N GLY A 19 -21.75 20.58 0.98
CA GLY A 19 -22.82 20.45 -0.03
C GLY A 19 -22.60 21.24 -1.34
N GLY A 20 -21.36 21.62 -1.64
CA GLY A 20 -20.96 22.30 -2.87
C GLY A 20 -20.52 21.35 -4.01
N LYS A 21 -20.07 21.92 -5.14
CA LYS A 21 -19.59 21.21 -6.34
C LYS A 21 -18.58 20.13 -5.95
N GLY A 22 -18.84 18.88 -6.36
CA GLY A 22 -18.02 17.72 -5.98
C GLY A 22 -16.53 17.91 -6.27
N THR A 23 -15.68 17.46 -5.34
CA THR A 23 -14.23 17.56 -5.48
C THR A 23 -13.69 16.39 -6.29
N LEU A 24 -12.68 16.69 -7.10
CA LEU A 24 -11.90 15.66 -7.78
C LEU A 24 -11.01 14.96 -6.75
N GLN A 25 -11.19 13.65 -6.62
CA GLN A 25 -10.32 12.85 -5.78
C GLN A 25 -9.13 12.37 -6.61
N PHE A 26 -7.93 12.73 -6.16
CA PHE A 26 -6.68 12.22 -6.71
C PHE A 26 -6.15 11.14 -5.77
N GLY A 27 -5.91 9.95 -6.30
CA GLY A 27 -5.36 8.84 -5.53
C GLY A 27 -5.89 7.48 -5.97
N THR A 28 -5.53 6.46 -5.21
CA THR A 28 -6.07 5.11 -5.28
C THR A 28 -6.94 4.88 -4.05
N GLU A 29 -8.14 4.35 -4.23
CA GLU A 29 -9.05 4.00 -3.13
C GLU A 29 -9.49 2.55 -3.23
N VAL A 30 -9.43 1.83 -2.10
CA VAL A 30 -9.97 0.47 -1.98
C VAL A 30 -11.42 0.55 -1.54
N ILE A 31 -12.31 0.24 -2.48
CA ILE A 31 -13.73 0.04 -2.21
C ILE A 31 -13.99 -1.46 -2.08
N SER A 32 -14.71 -1.86 -1.05
CA SER A 32 -15.11 -3.25 -0.84
C SER A 32 -16.62 -3.33 -0.66
N ALA A 33 -17.21 -4.41 -1.14
CA ALA A 33 -18.58 -4.75 -0.79
C ALA A 33 -18.67 -5.01 0.72
N ALA A 34 -19.83 -4.73 1.33
CA ALA A 34 -20.01 -4.89 2.78
C ALA A 34 -19.81 -6.33 3.27
N ASP A 35 -19.95 -7.31 2.37
CA ASP A 35 -19.73 -8.73 2.62
C ASP A 35 -18.30 -9.20 2.25
N GLY A 36 -17.42 -8.31 1.80
CA GLY A 36 -16.04 -8.60 1.41
C GLY A 36 -15.90 -9.42 0.11
N SER A 37 -17.00 -9.71 -0.60
CA SER A 37 -17.00 -10.59 -1.79
C SER A 37 -16.29 -9.97 -3.00
N ILE A 38 -16.26 -8.64 -3.08
CA ILE A 38 -15.66 -7.87 -4.16
C ILE A 38 -14.86 -6.72 -3.57
N ALA A 39 -13.62 -6.58 -4.05
CA ALA A 39 -12.77 -5.42 -3.82
C ALA A 39 -12.47 -4.77 -5.17
N ALA A 40 -12.67 -3.45 -5.25
CA ALA A 40 -12.33 -2.64 -6.39
C ALA A 40 -11.32 -1.58 -5.96
N LEU A 41 -10.26 -1.45 -6.74
CA LEU A 41 -9.27 -0.41 -6.59
C LEU A 41 -9.61 0.66 -7.62
N LEU A 42 -10.12 1.81 -7.15
CA LEU A 42 -10.53 2.91 -8.02
C LEU A 42 -9.48 4.02 -8.02
N GLY A 43 -9.20 4.55 -9.21
CA GLY A 43 -8.27 5.67 -9.40
C GLY A 43 -7.02 5.29 -10.18
N ALA A 44 -5.90 5.94 -9.87
CA ALA A 44 -4.64 5.64 -10.53
C ALA A 44 -4.12 4.26 -10.11
N SER A 45 -3.36 3.60 -10.99
CA SER A 45 -2.65 2.38 -10.62
C SER A 45 -1.67 2.71 -9.47
N PRO A 46 -1.60 1.89 -8.40
CA PRO A 46 -0.64 2.09 -7.33
C PRO A 46 0.78 2.06 -7.89
N GLY A 47 1.61 3.00 -7.47
CA GLY A 47 3.05 2.92 -7.71
C GLY A 47 3.70 1.93 -6.75
N ALA A 48 4.96 1.57 -6.98
CA ALA A 48 5.70 0.67 -6.10
C ALA A 48 5.68 1.11 -4.62
N SER A 49 5.69 2.42 -4.36
CA SER A 49 5.66 3.00 -3.01
C SER A 49 4.30 2.89 -2.30
N THR A 50 3.20 2.67 -3.03
CA THR A 50 1.84 2.62 -2.46
C THR A 50 1.18 1.25 -2.60
N ALA A 51 1.66 0.41 -3.51
CA ALA A 51 1.09 -0.91 -3.80
C ALA A 51 1.03 -1.81 -2.56
N VAL A 52 2.10 -1.87 -1.77
CA VAL A 52 2.14 -2.70 -0.55
C VAL A 52 1.10 -2.26 0.47
N HIS A 53 1.00 -0.95 0.72
CA HIS A 53 0.02 -0.40 1.67
C HIS A 53 -1.41 -0.70 1.21
N VAL A 54 -1.70 -0.49 -0.08
CA VAL A 54 -3.03 -0.75 -0.65
C VAL A 54 -3.39 -2.24 -0.59
N MET A 55 -2.45 -3.14 -0.82
CA MET A 55 -2.70 -4.57 -0.71
C MET A 55 -2.97 -5.02 0.72
N LEU A 56 -2.27 -4.45 1.72
CA LEU A 56 -2.56 -4.72 3.13
C LEU A 56 -3.99 -4.27 3.48
N GLU A 57 -4.43 -3.11 3.00
CA GLU A 57 -5.80 -2.62 3.19
C GLU A 57 -6.84 -3.58 2.56
N VAL A 58 -6.57 -4.12 1.37
CA VAL A 58 -7.44 -5.14 0.74
C VAL A 58 -7.52 -6.40 1.60
N LEU A 59 -6.39 -6.90 2.12
CA LEU A 59 -6.36 -8.09 2.96
C LEU A 59 -7.18 -7.88 4.26
N GLU A 60 -7.01 -6.73 4.90
CA GLU A 60 -7.71 -6.36 6.13
C GLU A 60 -9.23 -6.23 5.91
N LYS A 61 -9.65 -5.56 4.84
CA LYS A 61 -11.07 -5.32 4.55
C LYS A 61 -11.80 -6.55 4.03
N CYS A 62 -11.16 -7.35 3.17
CA CYS A 62 -11.84 -8.41 2.43
C CYS A 62 -11.64 -9.79 3.04
N PHE A 63 -10.58 -9.98 3.84
CA PHE A 63 -10.24 -11.26 4.46
C PHE A 63 -9.94 -11.13 5.98
N PRO A 64 -10.76 -10.40 6.77
CA PRO A 64 -10.49 -10.18 8.19
C PRO A 64 -10.38 -11.49 8.98
N GLN A 65 -11.09 -12.54 8.57
CA GLN A 65 -11.04 -13.86 9.19
C GLN A 65 -9.68 -14.57 9.05
N HIS A 66 -8.88 -14.23 8.04
CA HIS A 66 -7.58 -14.84 7.79
C HIS A 66 -6.42 -13.99 8.31
N MET A 67 -6.66 -12.71 8.64
CA MET A 67 -5.60 -11.79 9.07
C MET A 67 -4.78 -12.32 10.24
N LYS A 68 -5.43 -12.96 11.22
CA LYS A 68 -4.73 -13.53 12.38
C LYS A 68 -3.77 -14.66 12.01
N GLU A 69 -4.13 -15.45 10.99
CA GLU A 69 -3.29 -16.54 10.48
C GLU A 69 -2.14 -15.99 9.63
N TRP A 70 -2.37 -14.91 8.89
CA TRP A 70 -1.37 -14.31 8.00
C TRP A 70 -0.44 -13.32 8.69
N GLU A 71 -0.82 -12.75 9.82
CA GLU A 71 -0.03 -11.77 10.56
C GLU A 71 1.42 -12.22 10.80
N PRO A 72 1.72 -13.47 11.21
CA PRO A 72 3.10 -13.93 11.35
C PRO A 72 3.90 -13.85 10.03
N LYS A 73 3.27 -14.21 8.91
CA LYS A 73 3.93 -14.17 7.60
C LYS A 73 4.08 -12.74 7.08
N ILE A 74 3.13 -11.86 7.38
CA ILE A 74 3.22 -10.43 7.05
C ILE A 74 4.37 -9.80 7.84
N LYS A 75 4.51 -10.11 9.14
CA LYS A 75 5.62 -9.61 9.96
C LYS A 75 6.99 -10.15 9.54
N ASP A 76 7.05 -11.38 9.03
CA ASP A 76 8.26 -11.94 8.42
C ASP A 76 8.70 -11.15 7.18
N MET A 77 7.75 -10.72 6.33
CA MET A 77 8.04 -9.93 5.13
C MET A 77 8.21 -8.43 5.41
N ILE A 78 7.48 -7.90 6.40
CA ILE A 78 7.40 -6.49 6.77
C ILE A 78 7.57 -6.41 8.30
N PRO A 79 8.82 -6.40 8.81
CA PRO A 79 9.09 -6.43 10.25
C PRO A 79 8.46 -5.29 11.06
N SER A 80 8.19 -4.15 10.41
CA SER A 80 7.54 -2.99 11.02
C SER A 80 6.02 -3.01 10.93
N TYR A 81 5.39 -4.09 10.45
CA TYR A 81 3.93 -4.14 10.31
C TYR A 81 3.24 -3.98 11.67
N GLY A 82 2.34 -3.00 11.77
CA GLY A 82 1.63 -2.64 13.00
C GLY A 82 2.41 -1.79 13.99
N VAL A 83 3.63 -1.32 13.64
CA VAL A 83 4.50 -0.54 14.53
C VAL A 83 4.78 0.84 13.93
N SER A 84 4.62 1.88 14.74
CA SER A 84 4.98 3.25 14.33
C SER A 84 6.50 3.44 14.36
N LEU A 85 7.14 3.47 13.19
CA LEU A 85 8.59 3.68 13.10
C LEU A 85 9.05 5.03 13.68
N MET A 86 8.17 6.03 13.76
CA MET A 86 8.48 7.31 14.41
C MET A 86 8.70 7.16 15.91
N GLU A 87 8.02 6.21 16.55
CA GLU A 87 8.12 5.95 18.00
C GLU A 87 9.23 4.94 18.33
N HIS A 88 9.76 4.27 17.31
CA HIS A 88 10.77 3.21 17.44
C HIS A 88 12.01 3.51 16.58
N PRO A 89 12.84 4.50 16.96
CA PRO A 89 13.99 4.92 16.17
C PRO A 89 15.04 3.82 15.98
N GLU A 90 15.19 2.91 16.96
CA GLU A 90 16.10 1.76 16.84
C GLU A 90 15.67 0.81 15.72
N LEU A 91 14.38 0.47 15.67
CA LEU A 91 13.81 -0.39 14.62
C LEU A 91 13.93 0.26 13.24
N PHE A 92 13.73 1.58 13.16
CA PHE A 92 13.94 2.34 11.93
C PHE A 92 15.39 2.21 11.43
N GLN A 93 16.37 2.38 12.32
CA GLN A 93 17.80 2.27 11.95
C GLN A 93 18.17 0.86 11.48
N GLU A 94 17.65 -0.18 12.13
CA GLU A 94 17.86 -1.57 11.72
C GLU A 94 17.33 -1.83 10.31
N ILE A 95 16.07 -1.47 10.06
CA ILE A 95 15.42 -1.64 8.76
C ILE A 95 16.14 -0.83 7.69
N HIS A 96 16.50 0.41 7.99
CA HIS A 96 17.20 1.29 7.05
C HIS A 96 18.56 0.70 6.66
N THR A 97 19.33 0.24 7.64
CA THR A 97 20.65 -0.38 7.43
C THR A 97 20.54 -1.68 6.62
N SER A 98 19.56 -2.53 6.94
CA SER A 98 19.29 -3.78 6.22
C SER A 98 18.88 -3.53 4.76
N THR A 99 18.01 -2.54 4.55
CA THR A 99 17.54 -2.14 3.23
C THR A 99 18.67 -1.56 2.40
N ALA A 100 19.46 -0.64 2.96
CA ALA A 100 20.60 -0.04 2.29
C ALA A 100 21.66 -1.09 1.91
N LYS A 101 21.94 -2.05 2.81
CA LYS A 101 22.81 -3.19 2.52
C LYS A 101 22.28 -4.05 1.37
N SER A 102 20.99 -4.37 1.39
CA SER A 102 20.35 -5.22 0.38
C SER A 102 20.30 -4.56 -1.00
N LEU A 103 20.14 -3.23 -1.04
CA LEU A 103 20.11 -2.44 -2.26
C LEU A 103 21.50 -1.95 -2.70
N GLY A 104 22.57 -2.25 -1.95
CA GLY A 104 23.93 -1.79 -2.25
C GLY A 104 24.12 -0.28 -2.08
N LEU A 105 23.28 0.38 -1.27
CA LEU A 105 23.30 1.83 -1.04
C LEU A 105 24.23 2.24 0.11
N ASN A 106 24.92 1.29 0.74
CA ASN A 106 25.91 1.60 1.76
C ASN A 106 27.09 2.29 1.07
N GLU A 107 27.34 3.55 1.43
CA GLU A 107 28.47 4.37 0.98
C GLU A 107 29.80 3.65 1.28
N ASN A 108 30.27 2.84 0.32
CA ASN A 108 31.62 2.31 0.28
C ASN A 108 32.12 2.02 -1.15
N GLU A 109 31.35 2.36 -2.19
CA GLU A 109 31.93 2.52 -3.52
C GLU A 109 32.50 3.94 -3.65
N ILE A 110 33.71 4.12 -3.09
CA ILE A 110 34.63 5.08 -3.67
C ILE A 110 34.97 4.54 -5.06
N VAL A 111 34.20 4.97 -6.07
CA VAL A 111 34.62 4.86 -7.47
C VAL A 111 35.80 5.83 -7.62
N CYS A 112 37.01 5.34 -7.35
CA CYS A 112 38.23 6.01 -7.78
C CYS A 112 38.30 5.87 -9.31
N CYS A 113 38.11 6.99 -10.02
CA CYS A 113 38.57 7.16 -11.39
C CYS A 113 40.09 7.11 -11.48
#